data_AF-H0QJM9-F1
#
_entry.id   AF-H0QJM9-F1
#
_cell.length_a   1.000
_cell.length_b   1.000
_cell.length_c   1.000
_cell.angle_alpha   90.00
_cell.angle_beta   90.00
_cell.angle_gamma   90.00
#
_symmetry.space_group_name_H-M   'P 1'
#
loop_
_entity.id
_entity.type
_entity.pdbx_description
1 polymer ?
#
loop_
_entity_poly.entity_id
_entity_poly.type
_entity_poly.pdbx_seq_one_letter_code
_entity_poly.pdbx_strand_id
1 'polypeptide(L)'
;MAEPHRRRPSVLTEEERASHRLSLALSGEAAEEAVRLIVAGSGGSAHRLSHPLQRIQRDVNVLLNHPTLSLDPILEQAGRGLLGLGFTVSSF
;
A
#
# COMPACT_ATOMS: atom_id res chain seq x y z
N MET A 1 -23.81 -14.15 23.80
CA MET A 1 -23.28 -12.77 23.84
C MET A 1 -21.77 -12.88 23.72
N ALA A 2 -21.18 -12.47 22.59
CA ALA A 2 -19.73 -12.53 22.39
C ALA A 2 -19.09 -11.28 23.01
N GLU A 3 -18.08 -11.46 23.86
CA GLU A 3 -17.28 -10.39 24.45
C GLU A 3 -16.68 -9.52 23.31
N PRO A 4 -16.85 -8.18 23.33
CA PRO A 4 -16.23 -7.34 22.32
C PRO A 4 -14.71 -7.50 22.40
N HIS A 5 -14.07 -7.87 21.29
CA HIS A 5 -12.62 -7.99 21.20
C HIS A 5 -11.99 -6.62 21.48
N ARG A 6 -11.55 -6.41 22.73
CA ARG A 6 -10.91 -5.17 23.17
C ARG A 6 -9.61 -5.03 22.37
N ARG A 7 -9.58 -4.14 21.38
CA ARG A 7 -8.37 -3.87 20.58
C ARG A 7 -7.23 -3.57 21.57
N ARG A 8 -6.12 -4.29 21.44
CA ARG A 8 -4.90 -3.98 22.17
C ARG A 8 -4.48 -2.55 21.80
N PRO A 9 -3.99 -1.75 22.76
CA PRO A 9 -3.44 -0.44 22.46
C PRO A 9 -2.34 -0.61 21.42
N SER A 10 -2.36 0.27 20.43
CA SER A 10 -1.34 0.34 19.40
C SER A 10 0.03 0.57 20.04
N VAL A 11 1.03 -0.17 19.57
CA VAL A 11 2.43 0.05 19.96
C VAL A 11 2.95 1.39 19.40
N LEU A 12 2.40 1.81 18.26
CA LEU A 12 2.74 3.07 17.59
C LEU A 12 1.88 4.21 18.11
N THR A 13 2.52 5.35 18.35
CA THR A 13 1.85 6.66 18.47
C THR A 13 1.09 6.99 17.18
N GLU A 14 0.18 7.96 17.24
CA GLU A 14 -0.60 8.37 16.07
C GLU A 14 0.27 8.95 14.95
N GLU A 15 1.32 9.69 15.32
CA GLU A 15 2.31 10.24 14.37
C GLU A 15 3.14 9.13 13.71
N GLU A 16 3.64 8.17 14.49
CA GLU A 16 4.35 7.00 13.95
C GLU A 16 3.43 6.20 13.02
N ARG A 17 2.17 6.00 13.42
CA ARG A 17 1.18 5.31 12.60
C ARG A 17 0.89 6.04 11.29
N ALA A 18 0.80 7.37 11.33
CA ALA A 18 0.61 8.21 10.15
C ALA A 18 1.83 8.13 9.20
N SER A 19 3.03 8.24 9.77
CA SER A 19 4.30 8.14 9.05
C SER A 19 4.48 6.75 8.41
N HIS A 20 4.11 5.68 9.11
CA HIS A 20 4.12 4.33 8.57
C HIS A 20 3.16 4.16 7.40
N ARG A 21 1.95 4.73 7.47
CA ARG A 21 1.01 4.71 6.34
C ARG A 21 1.55 5.47 5.14
N LEU A 22 2.13 6.65 5.36
CA LEU A 22 2.77 7.42 4.29
C LEU A 22 3.90 6.62 3.64
N SER A 23 4.79 6.04 4.44
CA SER A 23 5.89 5.20 3.96
C SER A 23 5.38 4.00 3.16
N LEU A 24 4.31 3.34 3.63
CA LEU A 24 3.71 2.21 2.93
C LEU A 24 3.14 2.62 1.56
N ALA A 25 2.42 3.73 1.51
CA ALA A 25 1.83 4.28 0.28
C ALA A 25 2.91 4.59 -0.78
N LEU A 26 3.93 5.36 -0.39
CA LEU A 26 5.02 5.76 -1.26
C LEU A 26 5.87 4.56 -1.70
N SER A 27 6.02 3.55 -0.84
CA SER A 27 6.71 2.30 -1.21
C SER A 27 5.94 1.52 -2.27
N GLY A 28 4.60 1.50 -2.18
CA GLY A 28 3.73 0.87 -3.19
C GLY A 28 3.83 1.57 -4.53
N GLU A 29 3.71 2.90 -4.55
CA GLU A 29 3.85 3.72 -5.76
C GLU A 29 5.24 3.55 -6.40
N ALA A 30 6.31 3.63 -5.60
CA ALA A 30 7.68 3.44 -6.09
C ALA A 30 7.91 2.04 -6.66
N ALA A 31 7.32 0.99 -6.06
CA ALA A 31 7.41 -0.36 -6.57
C ALA A 31 6.66 -0.52 -7.91
N GLU A 32 5.47 0.08 -8.04
CA GLU A 32 4.72 0.10 -9.31
C GLU A 32 5.54 0.78 -10.41
N GLU A 33 6.09 1.96 -10.10
CA GLU A 33 6.92 2.73 -11.01
C GLU A 33 8.12 1.93 -11.50
N ALA A 34 8.85 1.33 -10.56
CA ALA A 34 10.03 0.53 -10.86
C ALA A 34 9.68 -0.63 -11.79
N VAL A 35 8.61 -1.38 -11.49
CA VAL A 35 8.18 -2.51 -12.32
C VAL A 35 7.73 -2.04 -13.69
N ARG A 36 6.99 -0.94 -13.78
CA ARG A 36 6.55 -0.36 -15.05
C ARG A 36 7.72 0.06 -15.93
N LEU A 37 8.71 0.75 -15.37
CA LEU A 37 9.93 1.17 -16.08
C LEU A 37 10.72 -0.04 -16.59
N ILE A 38 10.89 -1.07 -15.75
CA ILE A 38 11.59 -2.30 -16.14
C ILE A 38 10.86 -3.00 -17.30
N VAL A 39 9.55 -3.18 -17.21
CA VAL A 39 8.77 -3.85 -18.27
C VAL A 39 8.82 -3.06 -19.58
N ALA A 40 8.69 -1.74 -19.52
CA ALA A 40 8.76 -0.88 -20.71
C ALA A 40 10.12 -1.00 -21.44
N GLY A 41 11.22 -1.13 -20.68
CA GLY A 41 12.57 -1.30 -21.24
C GLY A 41 12.90 -2.74 -21.69
N SER A 42 12.10 -3.74 -21.34
CA SER A 42 12.44 -5.16 -21.55
C SER A 42 12.02 -5.73 -22.91
N GLY A 43 11.25 -4.99 -23.70
CA GLY A 43 10.76 -5.41 -25.01
C GLY A 43 9.70 -6.53 -24.96
N GLY A 44 9.24 -6.97 -26.13
CA GLY A 44 8.06 -7.85 -26.25
C GLY A 44 8.23 -9.26 -25.65
N SER A 45 9.45 -9.76 -25.49
CA SER A 45 9.72 -11.07 -24.86
C SER A 45 9.30 -11.13 -23.40
N ALA A 46 9.25 -9.98 -22.71
CA ALA A 46 8.84 -9.87 -21.30
C ALA A 46 7.40 -10.34 -21.05
N HIS A 47 6.56 -10.36 -22.10
CA HIS A 47 5.16 -10.77 -22.05
C HIS A 47 4.92 -12.26 -22.33
N ARG A 48 5.96 -13.04 -22.66
CA ARG A 48 5.83 -14.49 -22.82
C ARG A 48 5.48 -15.14 -21.46
N LEU A 49 4.64 -16.17 -21.48
CA LEU A 49 4.28 -16.89 -20.24
C LEU A 49 5.46 -17.52 -19.52
N SER A 50 6.53 -17.86 -20.26
CA SER A 50 7.79 -18.36 -19.71
C SER A 50 8.67 -17.27 -19.09
N HIS A 51 8.35 -15.99 -19.30
CA HIS A 51 9.10 -14.87 -18.76
C HIS A 51 8.46 -14.38 -17.45
N PRO A 52 9.24 -14.18 -16.37
CA PRO A 52 8.68 -13.85 -15.05
C PRO A 52 8.09 -12.43 -14.96
N LEU A 53 8.60 -11.49 -15.77
CA LEU A 53 8.24 -10.06 -15.64
C LEU A 53 6.73 -9.78 -15.77
N GLN A 54 6.03 -10.41 -16.73
CA GLN A 54 4.59 -10.21 -16.85
C GLN A 54 3.81 -10.66 -15.61
N ARG A 55 4.30 -11.67 -14.89
CA ARG A 55 3.69 -12.10 -13.64
C ARG A 55 3.95 -11.08 -12.53
N ILE A 56 5.19 -10.62 -12.38
CA ILE A 56 5.54 -9.58 -11.40
C ILE A 56 4.69 -8.32 -11.62
N GLN A 57 4.57 -7.86 -12.87
CA GLN A 57 3.73 -6.72 -13.22
C GLN A 57 2.28 -6.91 -12.80
N ARG A 58 1.68 -8.05 -13.15
CA ARG A 58 0.28 -8.33 -12.78
C ARG A 58 0.10 -8.46 -11.28
N ASP A 59 1.00 -9.14 -10.59
CA ASP A 59 0.92 -9.39 -9.15
C ASP A 59 1.03 -8.06 -8.38
N VAL A 60 1.91 -7.14 -8.79
CA VAL A 60 2.01 -5.78 -8.22
C VAL A 60 0.73 -4.98 -8.49
N ASN A 61 0.23 -4.98 -9.72
CA ASN A 61 -1.01 -4.27 -10.05
C ASN A 61 -2.20 -4.79 -9.21
N VAL A 62 -2.28 -6.09 -8.97
CA VAL A 62 -3.33 -6.67 -8.11
C VAL A 62 -3.13 -6.27 -6.65
N LEU A 63 -1.90 -6.33 -6.14
CA LEU A 63 -1.59 -5.97 -4.75
C LEU A 63 -1.98 -4.52 -4.42
N LEU A 64 -1.73 -3.58 -5.33
CA LEU A 64 -2.03 -2.15 -5.13
C LEU A 64 -3.53 -1.84 -5.17
N ASN A 65 -4.36 -2.76 -5.65
CA ASN A 65 -5.82 -2.68 -5.53
C ASN A 65 -6.34 -3.19 -4.18
N HIS A 66 -5.48 -3.69 -3.29
CA HIS A 66 -5.90 -4.09 -1.94
C HIS A 66 -6.34 -2.85 -1.14
N PRO A 67 -7.48 -2.88 -0.41
CA PRO A 67 -7.98 -1.70 0.32
C PRO A 67 -7.01 -1.07 1.31
N THR A 68 -6.07 -1.85 1.86
CA THR A 68 -5.03 -1.35 2.77
C THR A 68 -3.86 -0.65 2.07
N LEU A 69 -3.75 -0.79 0.75
CA LEU A 69 -2.69 -0.24 -0.10
C LEU A 69 -3.22 0.72 -1.17
N SER A 70 -4.55 0.84 -1.30
CA SER A 70 -5.16 1.83 -2.19
C SER A 70 -4.66 3.23 -1.83
N LEU A 71 -4.14 3.94 -2.84
CA LEU A 71 -3.35 5.16 -2.66
C LEU A 71 -4.14 6.30 -2.03
N ASP A 72 -5.35 6.60 -2.52
CA ASP A 72 -6.11 7.75 -2.03
C ASP A 72 -6.49 7.60 -0.54
N PRO A 73 -7.08 6.46 -0.10
CA PRO A 73 -7.40 6.29 1.32
C PRO A 73 -6.17 6.30 2.23
N ILE A 74 -5.06 5.67 1.82
CA ILE A 74 -3.88 5.59 2.70
C ILE A 74 -3.20 6.96 2.86
N LEU A 75 -3.13 7.77 1.78
CA LEU A 75 -2.56 9.11 1.82
C LEU A 75 -3.44 10.08 2.60
N GLU A 76 -4.77 10.02 2.44
CA GLU A 76 -5.69 10.84 3.22
C GLU A 76 -5.57 10.54 4.71
N GLN A 77 -5.57 9.26 5.10
CA GLN A 77 -5.36 8.86 6.49
C GLN A 77 -3.99 9.31 7.03
N ALA A 78 -2.92 9.14 6.25
CA ALA A 78 -1.59 9.57 6.66
C ALA A 78 -1.53 11.09 6.87
N GLY A 79 -2.04 11.88 5.92
CA GLY A 79 -2.08 13.34 6.02
C GLY A 79 -2.87 13.81 7.24
N ARG A 80 -4.04 13.22 7.49
CA ARG A 80 -4.83 13.54 8.70
C ARG A 80 -4.10 13.23 9.99
N GLY A 81 -3.44 12.07 10.06
CA GLY A 81 -2.65 11.69 11.23
C GLY A 81 -1.49 12.66 11.49
N LEU A 82 -0.76 13.05 10.44
CA LEU A 82 0.35 14.02 10.52
C LEU A 82 -0.11 15.43 10.89
N LEU A 83 -1.33 15.82 10.50
CA LEU A 83 -1.91 17.12 10.80
C LEU A 83 -2.72 17.15 12.11
N GLY A 84 -2.75 16.05 12.87
CA GLY A 84 -3.49 15.98 14.14
C GLY A 84 -5.02 15.96 13.99
N LEU A 85 -5.54 15.61 12.80
CA LEU A 85 -6.97 15.56 12.49
C LEU A 85 -7.63 14.20 12.81
N GLY A 86 -6.84 13.23 13.30
CA GLY A 86 -7.26 11.87 13.60
C GLY A 86 -7.60 11.01 12.36
N PHE A 87 -7.75 9.71 12.55
CA PHE A 87 -8.08 8.75 11.48
C PHE A 87 -9.60 8.62 11.30
N THR A 88 -10.07 8.59 10.04
CA THR A 88 -11.51 8.44 9.72
C THR A 88 -11.96 6.98 9.67
N VAL A 89 -11.03 6.06 9.43
CA VAL A 89 -11.27 4.61 9.44
C VAL A 89 -10.53 3.95 10.59
N SER A 90 -11.26 3.13 11.36
CA SER A 90 -10.62 2.19 12.28
C SER A 90 -9.76 1.24 11.45
N SER A 91 -8.45 1.21 11.69
CA SER A 91 -7.47 0.41 10.93
C SER A 91 -8.02 -0.98 10.59
N PHE A 92 -7.92 -1.37 9.31
CA PHE A 92 -8.18 -2.74 8.84
C PHE A 92 -7.37 -3.77 9.65
#